data_AF-A0A7S1MZ18-F1
#
_entry.id   AF-A0A7S1MZ18-F1
#
_cell.length_a   1.000
_cell.length_b   1.000
_cell.length_c   1.000
_cell.angle_alpha   90.00
_cell.angle_beta   90.00
_cell.angle_gamma   90.00
#
_symmetry.space_group_name_H-M   'P 1'
#
loop_
_entity.id
_entity.type
_entity.pdbx_description
1 polymer ?
#
loop_
_entity_poly.entity_id
_entity_poly.type
_entity_poly.pdbx_seq_one_letter_code
_entity_poly.pdbx_strand_id
1 'polypeptide(L)'
;AMANVLVTFDVDGTLIESAGDDANRMHKEAFAHAFKSVLGLDTGIDCVPHHGFTDPLILLAVALHHGIEEARVRACFDELKQSMIDYVRAKTETEGIAFAGKGIRALPGVEDLLKRLKAKSDGDGAKQRGRLFVGLGTGNLEPIGWLKMESLGLKPLFTSPPLGGFGTDFMVEALQPHNPQFSRFFSIS
;
A
#
# COMPACT_ATOMS: atom_id res chain seq x y z
N ALA A 1 -15.39 18.50 -25.72
CA ALA A 1 -14.62 18.87 -24.51
C ALA A 1 -13.38 18.00 -24.46
N MET A 2 -12.20 18.56 -24.15
CA MET A 2 -11.01 17.73 -23.94
C MET A 2 -11.14 16.97 -22.62
N ALA A 3 -10.81 15.67 -22.62
CA ALA A 3 -11.01 14.80 -21.47
C ALA A 3 -9.95 15.06 -20.39
N ASN A 4 -10.37 15.06 -19.13
CA ASN A 4 -9.44 14.95 -18.02
C ASN A 4 -8.91 13.51 -17.96
N VAL A 5 -7.62 13.36 -17.64
CA VAL A 5 -6.95 12.08 -17.53
C VAL A 5 -6.50 11.88 -16.09
N LEU A 6 -6.84 10.73 -15.52
CA LEU A 6 -6.30 10.25 -14.25
C LEU A 6 -5.36 9.09 -14.55
N VAL A 7 -4.11 9.20 -14.10
CA VAL A 7 -3.13 8.12 -14.12
C VAL A 7 -2.85 7.73 -12.68
N THR A 8 -3.10 6.48 -12.34
CA THR A 8 -2.73 5.90 -11.05
C THR A 8 -1.65 4.85 -11.25
N PHE A 9 -0.72 4.78 -10.31
CA PHE A 9 0.33 3.78 -10.30
C PHE A 9 0.20 2.90 -9.06
N ASP A 10 0.32 1.59 -9.27
CA ASP A 10 0.64 0.67 -8.19
C ASP A 10 2.03 0.99 -7.61
N VAL A 11 2.32 0.54 -6.39
CA VAL A 11 3.56 0.86 -5.66
C VAL A 11 4.59 -0.27 -5.79
N ASP A 12 4.40 -1.37 -5.06
CA ASP A 12 5.37 -2.46 -4.94
C ASP A 12 5.42 -3.29 -6.24
N GLY A 13 6.58 -3.30 -6.90
CA GLY A 13 6.79 -3.98 -8.19
C GLY A 13 6.47 -3.12 -9.41
N THR A 14 5.93 -1.91 -9.22
CA THR A 14 5.59 -0.97 -10.30
C THR A 14 6.40 0.33 -10.22
N LEU A 15 6.36 1.03 -9.08
CA LEU A 15 7.17 2.24 -8.85
C LEU A 15 8.46 1.92 -8.10
N ILE A 16 8.42 0.92 -7.23
CA ILE A 16 9.53 0.56 -6.34
C ILE A 16 9.77 -0.93 -6.37
N GLU A 17 10.96 -1.33 -5.97
CA GLU A 17 11.29 -2.72 -5.67
C GLU A 17 11.92 -2.83 -4.27
N SER A 18 11.78 -4.02 -3.68
CA SER A 18 12.48 -4.36 -2.44
C SER A 18 13.93 -4.73 -2.75
N ALA A 19 14.87 -4.30 -1.90
CA ALA A 19 16.30 -4.52 -2.14
C ALA A 19 17.08 -4.78 -0.84
N GLY A 20 18.04 -5.71 -0.90
CA GLY A 20 18.95 -6.04 0.19
C GLY A 20 18.33 -6.84 1.34
N ASP A 21 19.08 -6.99 2.43
CA ASP A 21 18.69 -7.81 3.59
C ASP A 21 17.52 -7.22 4.39
N ASP A 22 17.34 -5.90 4.31
CA ASP A 22 16.21 -5.18 4.94
C ASP A 22 15.02 -5.03 3.96
N ALA A 23 14.89 -5.89 2.94
CA ALA A 23 13.85 -5.83 1.91
C ALA A 23 12.43 -5.58 2.48
N ASN A 24 11.85 -4.43 2.11
CA ASN A 24 10.52 -3.98 2.55
C ASN A 24 10.29 -4.00 4.07
N ARG A 25 11.36 -3.75 4.85
CA ARG A 25 11.37 -3.95 6.30
C ARG A 25 10.24 -3.23 7.03
N MET A 26 10.04 -1.94 6.76
CA MET A 26 8.97 -1.15 7.41
C MET A 26 7.60 -1.81 7.24
N HIS A 27 7.32 -2.33 6.05
CA HIS A 27 6.05 -2.97 5.74
C HIS A 27 5.89 -4.29 6.50
N LYS A 28 6.92 -5.15 6.48
CA LYS A 28 6.93 -6.42 7.21
C LYS A 28 6.79 -6.24 8.71
N GLU A 29 7.50 -5.27 9.28
CA GLU A 29 7.45 -4.95 10.71
C GLU A 29 6.08 -4.40 11.12
N ALA A 30 5.43 -3.59 10.28
CA ALA A 30 4.08 -3.08 10.56
C ALA A 30 3.05 -4.21 10.68
N PHE A 31 3.09 -5.19 9.77
CA PHE A 31 2.24 -6.38 9.86
C PHE A 31 2.54 -7.20 11.12
N ALA A 32 3.81 -7.53 11.35
CA ALA A 32 4.21 -8.32 12.52
C ALA A 32 3.77 -7.65 13.83
N HIS A 33 3.90 -6.33 13.91
CA HIS A 33 3.43 -5.54 15.03
C HIS A 33 1.91 -5.66 15.21
N ALA A 34 1.11 -5.45 14.16
CA ALA A 34 -0.35 -5.54 14.22
C ALA A 34 -0.84 -6.94 14.62
N PHE A 35 -0.23 -8.00 14.09
CA PHE A 35 -0.55 -9.38 14.49
C PHE A 35 -0.25 -9.61 15.96
N LYS A 36 0.88 -9.11 16.46
CA LYS A 36 1.27 -9.29 17.86
C LYS A 36 0.38 -8.49 18.80
N SER A 37 0.12 -7.22 18.48
CA SER A 37 -0.61 -6.28 19.34
C SER A 37 -2.11 -6.58 19.41
N VAL A 38 -2.74 -6.93 18.29
CA VAL A 38 -4.19 -7.09 18.20
C VAL A 38 -4.62 -8.56 18.37
N LEU A 39 -3.87 -9.50 17.80
CA LEU A 39 -4.24 -10.92 17.81
C LEU A 39 -3.38 -11.78 18.75
N GLY A 40 -2.30 -11.23 19.31
CA GLY A 40 -1.36 -11.97 20.14
C GLY A 40 -0.46 -12.93 19.35
N LEU A 41 -0.44 -12.83 18.01
CA LEU A 41 0.28 -13.72 17.12
C LEU A 41 1.71 -13.23 16.89
N ASP A 42 2.70 -14.08 17.16
CA ASP A 42 4.10 -13.83 16.84
C ASP A 42 4.42 -14.35 15.43
N THR A 43 4.08 -13.54 14.42
CA THR A 43 4.14 -13.97 13.02
C THR A 43 4.39 -12.79 12.07
N GLY A 44 4.56 -13.09 10.79
CA GLY A 44 4.72 -12.12 9.73
C GLY A 44 4.08 -12.62 8.43
N ILE A 45 4.13 -11.78 7.41
CA ILE A 45 3.42 -12.03 6.14
C ILE A 45 4.00 -13.17 5.31
N ASP A 46 5.26 -13.54 5.54
CA ASP A 46 5.96 -14.57 4.77
C ASP A 46 5.44 -16.00 5.05
N CYS A 47 4.52 -16.18 6.01
CA CYS A 47 3.87 -17.47 6.26
C CYS A 47 2.76 -17.82 5.25
N VAL A 48 2.36 -16.89 4.39
CA VAL A 48 1.37 -17.11 3.32
C VAL A 48 1.85 -16.53 1.98
N PRO A 49 1.48 -17.12 0.83
CA PRO A 49 1.64 -16.48 -0.46
C PRO A 49 0.75 -15.23 -0.54
N HIS A 50 1.34 -14.06 -0.79
CA HIS A 50 0.62 -12.77 -0.70
C HIS A 50 0.93 -11.77 -1.82
N HIS A 51 1.67 -12.18 -2.86
CA HIS A 51 1.96 -11.28 -3.98
C HIS A 51 0.68 -10.85 -4.70
N GLY A 52 0.51 -9.54 -4.90
CA GLY A 52 -0.69 -8.95 -5.52
C GLY A 52 -1.88 -8.79 -4.58
N PHE A 53 -1.74 -9.12 -3.29
CA PHE A 53 -2.78 -8.88 -2.29
C PHE A 53 -2.75 -7.43 -1.82
N THR A 54 -3.91 -6.92 -1.40
CA THR A 54 -3.98 -5.69 -0.63
C THR A 54 -3.62 -5.96 0.82
N ASP A 55 -3.16 -4.96 1.57
CA ASP A 55 -2.79 -5.14 2.97
C ASP A 55 -3.92 -5.77 3.81
N PRO A 56 -5.20 -5.36 3.64
CA PRO A 56 -6.36 -6.08 4.18
C PRO A 56 -6.40 -7.59 3.87
N LEU A 57 -6.18 -7.97 2.61
CA LEU A 57 -6.20 -9.38 2.22
C LEU A 57 -5.05 -10.16 2.87
N ILE A 58 -3.89 -9.52 3.05
CA ILE A 58 -2.75 -10.12 3.75
C ILE A 58 -3.08 -10.31 5.24
N LEU A 59 -3.64 -9.28 5.90
CA LEU A 59 -4.09 -9.37 7.29
C LEU A 59 -5.04 -10.54 7.49
N LEU A 60 -6.03 -10.68 6.59
CA LEU A 60 -6.98 -11.78 6.65
C LEU A 60 -6.31 -13.13 6.41
N ALA A 61 -5.53 -13.27 5.34
CA ALA A 61 -4.92 -14.55 4.96
C ALA A 61 -4.00 -15.09 6.05
N VAL A 62 -3.16 -14.24 6.66
CA VAL A 62 -2.29 -14.63 7.76
C VAL A 62 -3.11 -15.01 9.00
N ALA A 63 -4.15 -14.24 9.35
CA ALA A 63 -4.97 -14.56 10.52
C ALA A 63 -5.71 -15.91 10.36
N LEU A 64 -6.28 -16.17 9.17
CA LEU A 64 -6.91 -17.46 8.85
C LEU A 64 -5.90 -18.61 8.85
N HIS A 65 -4.68 -18.39 8.35
CA HIS A 65 -3.60 -19.38 8.38
C HIS A 65 -3.26 -19.82 9.82
N HIS A 66 -3.38 -18.92 10.80
CA HIS A 66 -3.22 -19.23 12.23
C HIS A 66 -4.49 -19.72 12.93
N GLY A 67 -5.55 -20.01 12.18
CA GLY A 67 -6.81 -20.54 12.71
C GLY A 67 -7.67 -19.50 13.43
N ILE A 68 -7.43 -18.20 13.21
CA ILE A 68 -8.33 -17.16 13.72
C ILE A 68 -9.58 -17.14 12.84
N GLU A 69 -10.75 -17.33 13.45
CA GLU A 69 -12.03 -17.29 12.75
C GLU A 69 -12.24 -15.96 12.00
N GLU A 70 -12.74 -16.03 10.76
CA GLU A 70 -12.96 -14.87 9.90
C GLU A 70 -13.80 -13.77 10.58
N ALA A 71 -14.85 -14.18 11.31
CA ALA A 71 -15.72 -13.26 12.04
C ALA A 71 -14.95 -12.46 13.12
N ARG A 72 -13.97 -13.09 13.78
CA ARG A 72 -13.11 -12.41 14.75
C ARG A 72 -12.16 -11.43 14.05
N VAL A 73 -11.57 -11.82 12.93
CA VAL A 73 -10.69 -10.94 12.13
C VAL A 73 -11.46 -9.72 11.65
N ARG A 74 -12.68 -9.90 11.16
CA ARG A 74 -13.59 -8.82 10.76
C ARG A 74 -13.90 -7.86 11.91
N ALA A 75 -14.12 -8.39 13.12
CA ALA A 75 -14.45 -7.58 14.28
C ALA A 75 -13.30 -6.66 14.72
N CYS A 76 -12.04 -7.06 14.53
CA CYS A 76 -10.87 -6.25 14.88
C CYS A 76 -10.11 -5.72 13.65
N PHE A 77 -10.73 -5.68 12.48
CA PHE A 77 -10.03 -5.41 11.23
C PHE A 77 -9.52 -3.97 11.13
N ASP A 78 -10.32 -3.02 11.60
CA ASP A 78 -9.92 -1.62 11.66
C ASP A 78 -8.81 -1.41 12.70
N GLU A 79 -8.84 -2.14 13.82
CA GLU A 79 -7.76 -2.12 14.81
C GLU A 79 -6.43 -2.65 14.24
N LEU A 80 -6.47 -3.73 13.44
CA LEU A 80 -5.30 -4.26 12.74
C LEU A 80 -4.69 -3.22 11.79
N LYS A 81 -5.52 -2.62 10.91
CA LYS A 81 -5.06 -1.58 9.98
C LYS A 81 -4.51 -0.37 10.73
N GLN A 82 -5.19 0.08 11.77
CA GLN A 82 -4.76 1.22 12.56
C GLN A 82 -3.45 0.92 13.31
N SER A 83 -3.28 -0.28 13.85
CA SER A 83 -2.04 -0.70 14.50
C SER A 83 -0.83 -0.68 13.55
N MET A 84 -1.02 -1.08 12.29
CA MET A 84 0.03 -0.93 11.27
C MET A 84 0.39 0.55 11.04
N ILE A 85 -0.62 1.41 10.90
CA ILE A 85 -0.44 2.86 10.66
C ILE A 85 0.26 3.53 11.84
N ASP A 86 -0.14 3.21 13.07
CA ASP A 86 0.43 3.78 14.28
C ASP A 86 1.88 3.34 14.46
N TYR A 87 2.17 2.07 14.18
CA TYR A 87 3.53 1.55 14.20
C TYR A 87 4.46 2.33 13.27
N VAL A 88 4.08 2.48 11.99
CA VAL A 88 4.94 3.16 11.02
C VAL A 88 5.10 4.65 11.31
N ARG A 89 4.06 5.30 11.84
CA ARG A 89 4.12 6.70 12.28
C ARG A 89 5.07 6.87 13.45
N ALA A 90 4.89 6.09 14.52
CA ALA A 90 5.75 6.15 15.68
C ALA A 90 7.22 5.88 15.31
N LYS A 91 7.46 4.88 14.46
CA LYS A 91 8.82 4.58 13.97
C LYS A 91 9.41 5.71 13.12
N THR A 92 8.61 6.30 12.24
CA THR A 92 9.04 7.45 11.42
C THR A 92 9.33 8.68 12.30
N GLU A 93 8.59 8.89 13.38
CA GLU A 93 8.85 9.95 14.36
C GLU A 93 10.16 9.73 15.12
N THR A 94 10.44 8.50 15.54
CA THR A 94 11.63 8.18 16.34
C THR A 94 12.91 7.97 15.51
N GLU A 95 12.80 7.41 14.31
CA GLU A 95 13.92 6.99 13.47
C GLU A 95 14.05 7.83 12.18
N GLY A 96 13.10 8.72 11.91
CA GLY A 96 13.04 9.57 10.73
C GLY A 96 12.46 8.88 9.49
N ILE A 97 12.18 9.67 8.45
CA ILE A 97 11.57 9.19 7.20
C ILE A 97 12.40 8.13 6.45
N ALA A 98 13.71 8.08 6.71
CA ALA A 98 14.60 7.06 6.16
C ALA A 98 14.19 5.64 6.57
N PHE A 99 13.56 5.45 7.73
CA PHE A 99 12.99 4.17 8.15
C PHE A 99 12.01 3.61 7.10
N ALA A 100 11.10 4.46 6.61
CA ALA A 100 10.11 4.08 5.59
C ALA A 100 10.73 3.80 4.21
N GLY A 101 11.97 4.23 3.97
CA GLY A 101 12.73 3.98 2.74
C GLY A 101 13.71 2.81 2.85
N LYS A 102 13.82 2.19 4.03
CA LYS A 102 14.83 1.16 4.27
C LYS A 102 14.48 -0.12 3.50
N GLY A 103 15.44 -0.58 2.69
CA GLY A 103 15.30 -1.79 1.87
C GLY A 103 14.30 -1.69 0.73
N ILE A 104 13.99 -0.47 0.28
CA ILE A 104 13.26 -0.21 -0.96
C ILE A 104 14.01 0.79 -1.83
N ARG A 105 13.80 0.73 -3.15
CA ARG A 105 14.33 1.72 -4.09
C ARG A 105 13.36 1.92 -5.25
N ALA A 106 13.41 3.10 -5.87
CA ALA A 106 12.65 3.36 -7.09
C ALA A 106 13.17 2.49 -8.24
N LEU A 107 12.26 1.97 -9.07
CA LEU A 107 12.63 1.23 -10.27
C LEU A 107 13.26 2.16 -11.33
N PRO A 108 14.10 1.63 -12.24
CA PRO A 108 14.74 2.43 -13.28
C PRO A 108 13.73 3.22 -14.12
N GLY A 109 13.96 4.52 -14.28
CA GLY A 109 13.13 5.42 -15.10
C GLY A 109 11.86 5.94 -14.41
N VAL A 110 11.52 5.49 -13.20
CA VAL A 110 10.32 5.94 -12.47
C VAL A 110 10.39 7.43 -12.15
N GLU A 111 11.52 7.90 -11.62
CA GLU A 111 11.68 9.32 -11.27
C GLU A 111 11.57 10.22 -12.51
N ASP A 112 12.19 9.82 -13.62
CA ASP A 112 12.12 10.55 -14.90
C ASP A 112 10.71 10.57 -15.48
N LEU A 113 9.99 9.45 -15.40
CA LEU A 113 8.60 9.37 -15.82
C LEU A 113 7.72 10.32 -14.99
N LEU A 114 7.82 10.26 -13.67
CA LEU A 114 7.03 11.11 -12.77
C LEU A 114 7.35 12.60 -12.95
N LYS A 115 8.62 12.97 -13.14
CA LYS A 115 9.02 14.35 -13.49
C LYS A 115 8.36 14.84 -14.78
N ARG A 116 8.33 14.00 -15.82
CA ARG A 116 7.68 14.33 -17.11
C ARG A 116 6.16 14.47 -16.97
N LEU A 117 5.53 13.62 -16.16
CA LEU A 117 4.10 13.71 -15.88
C LEU A 117 3.75 14.97 -15.09
N LYS A 118 4.55 15.30 -14.06
CA LYS A 118 4.42 16.55 -13.30
C LYS A 118 4.54 17.78 -14.19
N ALA A 119 5.56 17.84 -15.04
CA ALA A 119 5.72 18.96 -15.98
C ALA A 119 4.52 19.14 -16.92
N LYS A 120 3.87 18.04 -17.33
CA LYS A 120 2.64 18.09 -18.14
C LYS A 120 1.41 18.51 -17.34
N SER A 121 1.33 18.12 -16.06
CA SER A 121 0.26 18.51 -15.14
C SER A 121 0.30 20.01 -14.80
N ASP A 122 1.51 20.56 -14.59
CA ASP A 122 1.70 21.92 -14.06
C ASP A 122 1.81 23.00 -15.15
N GLY A 123 2.02 22.64 -16.42
CA GLY A 123 2.26 23.60 -17.50
C GLY A 123 0.99 24.28 -18.08
N ASP A 124 1.15 25.48 -18.64
CA ASP A 124 0.05 26.30 -19.22
C ASP A 124 -0.73 25.60 -20.36
N GLY A 125 -0.12 24.61 -21.01
CA GLY A 125 -0.79 23.75 -22.00
C GLY A 125 -1.93 22.89 -21.43
N ALA A 126 -1.98 22.70 -20.10
CA ALA A 126 -3.05 21.97 -19.41
C ALA A 126 -4.42 22.65 -19.56
N LYS A 127 -4.47 23.98 -19.76
CA LYS A 127 -5.73 24.71 -20.00
C LYS A 127 -6.35 24.40 -21.36
N GLN A 128 -5.54 24.00 -22.35
CA GLN A 128 -6.03 23.69 -23.72
C GLN A 128 -6.19 22.19 -24.00
N ARG A 129 -5.55 21.31 -23.21
CA ARG A 129 -5.49 19.85 -23.48
C ARG A 129 -6.29 18.96 -22.52
N GLY A 130 -6.93 19.53 -21.49
CA GLY A 130 -7.54 18.77 -20.39
C GLY A 130 -6.54 18.57 -19.24
N ARG A 131 -7.04 18.37 -18.01
CA ARG A 131 -6.18 18.25 -16.82
C ARG A 131 -5.65 16.82 -16.70
N LEU A 132 -4.39 16.69 -16.28
CA LEU A 132 -3.75 15.42 -15.94
C LEU A 132 -3.63 15.34 -14.41
N PHE A 133 -4.16 14.27 -13.83
CA PHE A 133 -4.03 13.93 -12.43
C PHE A 133 -3.16 12.67 -12.32
N VAL A 134 -2.22 12.69 -11.38
CA VAL A 134 -1.30 11.58 -11.12
C VAL A 134 -1.41 11.21 -9.65
N GLY A 135 -1.79 9.97 -9.39
CA GLY A 135 -2.02 9.44 -8.04
C GLY A 135 -1.51 8.01 -7.86
N LEU A 136 -1.84 7.43 -6.73
CA LEU A 136 -1.55 6.02 -6.42
C LEU A 136 -2.78 5.13 -6.64
N GLY A 137 -2.57 3.89 -7.02
CA GLY A 137 -3.59 2.86 -7.17
C GLY A 137 -3.01 1.55 -6.66
N THR A 138 -3.06 1.33 -5.35
CA THR A 138 -2.19 0.37 -4.66
C THR A 138 -2.97 -0.45 -3.62
N GLY A 139 -2.54 -1.70 -3.42
CA GLY A 139 -3.04 -2.54 -2.34
C GLY A 139 -2.59 -2.13 -0.94
N ASN A 140 -1.55 -1.30 -0.82
CA ASN A 140 -1.08 -0.75 0.45
C ASN A 140 -2.16 0.10 1.15
N LEU A 141 -2.12 0.17 2.49
CA LEU A 141 -2.82 1.20 3.25
C LEU A 141 -2.31 2.59 2.83
N GLU A 142 -3.20 3.57 2.71
CA GLU A 142 -2.90 4.91 2.18
C GLU A 142 -1.70 5.57 2.87
N PRO A 143 -1.62 5.63 4.22
CA PRO A 143 -0.48 6.26 4.88
C PRO A 143 0.84 5.52 4.58
N ILE A 144 0.81 4.19 4.48
CA ILE A 144 1.99 3.37 4.19
C ILE A 144 2.48 3.61 2.77
N GLY A 145 1.56 3.60 1.79
CA GLY A 145 1.88 3.89 0.38
C GLY A 145 2.52 5.28 0.21
N TRP A 146 1.95 6.31 0.85
CA TRP A 146 2.52 7.65 0.78
C TRP A 146 3.84 7.80 1.54
N LEU A 147 4.02 7.12 2.68
CA LEU A 147 5.30 7.13 3.41
C LEU A 147 6.44 6.53 2.58
N LYS A 148 6.17 5.46 1.80
CA LYS A 148 7.14 4.90 0.83
C LYS A 148 7.51 5.92 -0.26
N MET A 149 6.54 6.68 -0.77
CA MET A 149 6.82 7.71 -1.78
C MET A 149 7.58 8.90 -1.19
N GLU A 150 7.29 9.26 0.06
CA GLU A 150 7.94 10.35 0.76
C GLU A 150 9.39 10.03 1.10
N SER A 151 9.67 8.82 1.57
CA SER A 151 11.03 8.36 1.90
C SER A 151 11.97 8.28 0.69
N LEU A 152 11.42 8.10 -0.51
CA LEU A 152 12.15 8.10 -1.76
C LEU A 152 12.17 9.47 -2.46
N GLY A 153 11.58 10.51 -1.85
CA GLY A 153 11.49 11.85 -2.47
C GLY A 153 10.58 11.92 -3.69
N LEU A 154 9.74 10.91 -3.94
CA LEU A 154 8.85 10.83 -5.09
C LEU A 154 7.50 11.51 -4.86
N LYS A 155 7.03 11.61 -3.61
CA LYS A 155 5.72 12.19 -3.26
C LYS A 155 5.46 13.58 -3.88
N PRO A 156 6.41 14.53 -3.93
CA PRO A 156 6.21 15.83 -4.59
C PRO A 156 6.02 15.78 -6.12
N LEU A 157 6.26 14.62 -6.75
CA LEU A 157 6.07 14.42 -8.19
C LEU A 157 4.64 14.02 -8.57
N PHE A 158 3.80 13.69 -7.57
CA PHE A 158 2.38 13.41 -7.76
C PHE A 158 1.54 14.70 -7.73
N THR A 159 0.27 14.58 -8.11
CA THR A 159 -0.67 15.71 -8.02
C THR A 159 -0.89 16.11 -6.56
N SER A 160 -1.03 17.42 -6.33
CA SER A 160 -1.40 18.00 -5.03
C SER A 160 -2.83 18.55 -5.08
N PRO A 161 -3.70 18.23 -4.10
CA PRO A 161 -3.44 17.32 -2.97
C PRO A 161 -3.25 15.86 -3.43
N PRO A 162 -2.54 15.02 -2.63
CA PRO A 162 -2.37 13.59 -2.92
C PRO A 162 -3.73 12.92 -3.14
N LEU A 163 -3.79 12.02 -4.13
CA LEU A 163 -5.00 11.34 -4.54
C LEU A 163 -4.70 9.90 -4.96
N GLY A 164 -5.69 9.01 -4.87
CA GLY A 164 -5.53 7.63 -5.28
C GLY A 164 -6.69 6.73 -4.89
N GLY A 165 -6.48 5.42 -5.10
CA GLY A 165 -7.27 4.34 -4.52
C GLY A 165 -6.34 3.39 -3.77
N PHE A 166 -6.73 3.01 -2.56
CA PHE A 166 -5.85 2.37 -1.59
C PHE A 166 -6.47 1.11 -0.99
N GLY A 167 -5.63 0.24 -0.43
CA GLY A 167 -6.09 -0.87 0.40
C GLY A 167 -6.90 -0.40 1.61
N THR A 168 -6.67 0.82 2.09
CA THR A 168 -7.48 1.42 3.18
C THR A 168 -8.96 1.52 2.82
N ASP A 169 -9.28 1.75 1.55
CA ASP A 169 -10.66 1.87 1.04
C ASP A 169 -11.37 0.51 0.93
N PHE A 170 -10.61 -0.59 1.05
CA PHE A 170 -11.14 -1.94 0.90
C PHE A 170 -12.01 -2.31 2.10
N MET A 171 -13.31 -2.46 1.86
CA MET A 171 -14.25 -3.00 2.83
C MET A 171 -14.28 -4.53 2.76
N VAL A 172 -14.28 -5.18 3.92
CA VAL A 172 -14.29 -6.66 4.03
C VAL A 172 -15.57 -7.29 3.44
N GLU A 173 -16.59 -6.51 3.10
CA GLU A 173 -17.77 -6.99 2.37
C GLU A 173 -17.43 -7.60 0.99
N ALA A 174 -16.33 -7.17 0.36
CA ALA A 174 -15.84 -7.76 -0.89
C ALA A 174 -15.33 -9.21 -0.74
N LEU A 175 -15.29 -9.75 0.48
CA LEU A 175 -14.86 -11.11 0.80
C LEU A 175 -15.99 -12.02 1.30
N GLN A 176 -17.25 -11.70 0.99
CA GLN A 176 -18.34 -12.62 1.33
C GLN A 176 -18.16 -13.98 0.60
N PRO A 177 -18.60 -15.10 1.19
CA PRO A 177 -18.47 -16.44 0.58
C PRO A 177 -19.10 -16.55 -0.81
N HIS A 178 -20.06 -15.68 -1.12
CA HIS A 178 -20.76 -15.59 -2.39
C HIS A 178 -20.02 -14.73 -3.43
N ASN A 179 -18.95 -14.03 -3.02
CA ASN A 179 -18.14 -13.21 -3.92
C ASN A 179 -17.15 -14.10 -4.68
N PRO A 180 -17.22 -14.17 -6.02
CA PRO A 180 -16.34 -15.02 -6.83
C PRO A 180 -14.85 -14.63 -6.74
N GLN A 181 -14.50 -13.48 -6.16
CA GLN A 181 -13.11 -13.14 -5.86
C GLN A 181 -12.58 -13.93 -4.65
N PHE A 182 -13.41 -14.21 -3.64
CA PHE A 182 -13.02 -14.95 -2.43
C PHE A 182 -12.54 -16.36 -2.74
N SER A 183 -13.31 -17.11 -3.55
CA SER A 183 -12.95 -18.48 -3.95
C SER A 183 -11.67 -18.54 -4.80
N ARG A 184 -11.32 -17.44 -5.49
CA ARG A 184 -10.12 -17.33 -6.33
C ARG A 184 -8.84 -17.11 -5.52
N PHE A 185 -8.95 -16.52 -4.32
CA PHE A 185 -7.81 -16.25 -3.44
C PHE A 185 -7.55 -17.37 -2.43
N PHE A 186 -8.59 -18.10 -2.01
CA PHE A 186 -8.48 -19.15 -0.99
C PHE A 186 -8.63 -20.59 -1.52
N SER A 187 -8.89 -20.80 -2.81
CA SER A 187 -8.77 -22.13 -3.44
C SER A 187 -7.34 -22.38 -3.92
N ILE A 188 -6.45 -22.72 -3.00
CA ILE A 188 -5.25 -23.49 -3.33
C ILE A 188 -5.22 -24.66 -2.35
N SER A 189 -5.78 -25.79 -2.82
CA SER A 189 -5.56 -27.12 -2.27
C SER A 189 -4.26 -27.67 -2.83
#